data_AF-A0A3E1Y6W2-F1
#
_entry.id   AF-A0A3E1Y6W2-F1
#
_cell.length_a   1.000
_cell.length_b   1.000
_cell.length_c   1.000
_cell.angle_alpha   90.00
_cell.angle_beta   90.00
_cell.angle_gamma   90.00
#
_symmetry.space_group_name_H-M   'P 1'
#
loop_
_entity.id
_entity.type
_entity.pdbx_description
1 polymer ?
#
loop_
_entity_poly.entity_id
_entity_poly.type
_entity_poly.pdbx_seq_one_letter_code
_entity_poly.pdbx_strand_id
1 'polypeptide(L)'
;MSAIRFPVASLFSVTVCITACNNPSPPVKNVVAEKRVVPTDTMIASEEAIQTDSITSWSSFQVFEGQYPSESKLLDTPPLKARFNALVGKARKTFLERLKVTPPIEIQNHVLFDQGYMPGKSRYDEAAIAVDFDKDVIYIGFTINKNLIVFSEKGDTDYPEQFLQWMQQFQ
;
A
#
# COMPACT_ATOMS: atom_id res chain seq x y z
N MET A 1 -25.60 -24.23 47.88
CA MET A 1 -25.26 -25.11 46.74
C MET A 1 -26.57 -25.53 46.09
N SER A 2 -26.91 -24.95 44.94
CA SER A 2 -28.03 -25.42 44.12
C SER A 2 -27.56 -25.44 42.67
N ALA A 3 -27.36 -26.65 42.17
CA ALA A 3 -27.06 -26.93 40.77
C ALA A 3 -28.40 -27.18 40.05
N ILE A 4 -28.60 -26.51 38.93
CA ILE A 4 -29.63 -26.86 37.96
C ILE A 4 -28.92 -27.12 36.62
N ARG A 5 -29.27 -28.26 36.02
CA ARG A 5 -28.60 -28.91 34.89
C ARG A 5 -29.56 -29.00 33.68
N PHE A 6 -29.05 -28.60 32.51
CA PHE A 6 -29.34 -29.05 31.10
C PHE A 6 -30.77 -28.84 30.52
N PRO A 7 -31.00 -28.82 29.17
CA PRO A 7 -30.23 -29.38 28.01
C PRO A 7 -29.91 -28.35 26.88
N VAL A 8 -28.85 -28.49 26.08
CA VAL A 8 -28.61 -29.33 24.87
C VAL A 8 -29.64 -29.16 23.73
N ALA A 9 -29.10 -28.87 22.54
CA ALA A 9 -29.64 -28.97 21.17
C ALA A 9 -30.35 -27.74 20.56
N SER A 10 -29.62 -27.03 19.70
CA SER A 10 -30.16 -26.40 18.47
C SER A 10 -28.96 -26.10 17.55
N LEU A 11 -28.55 -27.01 16.66
CA LEU A 11 -29.04 -27.26 15.30
C LEU A 11 -29.07 -26.02 14.39
N PHE A 12 -28.07 -25.98 13.49
CA PHE A 12 -28.08 -25.47 12.12
C PHE A 12 -28.70 -24.09 11.82
N SER A 13 -27.87 -23.16 11.36
CA SER A 13 -28.11 -22.56 10.03
C SER A 13 -26.83 -21.93 9.49
N VAL A 14 -26.22 -22.59 8.51
CA VAL A 14 -25.20 -22.03 7.63
C VAL A 14 -25.95 -21.25 6.54
N THR A 15 -25.97 -19.93 6.64
CA THR A 15 -26.51 -19.07 5.58
C THR A 15 -25.34 -18.51 4.78
N VAL A 16 -25.04 -19.14 3.64
CA VAL A 16 -24.13 -18.62 2.61
C VAL A 16 -24.89 -17.52 1.85
N CYS A 17 -24.57 -16.26 2.10
CA CYS A 17 -25.02 -15.14 1.29
C CYS A 17 -24.06 -14.97 0.10
N ILE A 18 -24.45 -15.49 -1.05
CA ILE A 18 -23.88 -15.11 -2.35
C ILE A 18 -24.46 -13.74 -2.72
N THR A 19 -23.70 -12.66 -2.49
CA THR A 19 -24.02 -11.35 -3.04
C THR A 19 -23.46 -11.25 -4.45
N ALA A 20 -24.36 -11.29 -5.44
CA ALA A 20 -24.05 -11.00 -6.83
C ALA A 20 -23.66 -9.52 -7.01
N CYS A 21 -22.52 -9.29 -7.68
CA CYS A 21 -22.06 -7.97 -8.10
C CYS A 21 -22.99 -7.42 -9.19
N ASN A 22 -23.78 -6.39 -8.87
CA ASN A 22 -24.43 -5.52 -9.84
C ASN A 22 -23.75 -4.15 -9.77
N ASN A 23 -22.77 -3.90 -10.63
CA ASN A 23 -22.28 -2.54 -10.86
C ASN A 23 -23.04 -1.94 -12.06
N PRO A 24 -23.82 -0.87 -11.88
CA PRO A 24 -24.42 -0.13 -13.00
C PRO A 24 -23.32 0.66 -13.73
N SER A 25 -23.16 0.40 -15.02
CA SER A 25 -22.28 1.17 -15.90
C SER A 25 -22.81 2.61 -16.07
N PRO A 26 -21.97 3.65 -15.98
CA PRO A 26 -22.39 5.02 -16.24
C PRO A 26 -22.70 5.26 -17.73
N PRO A 27 -23.65 6.15 -18.05
CA PRO A 27 -24.09 6.39 -19.43
C PRO A 27 -23.00 7.08 -20.27
N VAL A 28 -22.78 6.52 -21.46
CA VAL A 28 -21.90 7.04 -22.51
C VAL A 28 -22.39 8.44 -22.92
N LYS A 29 -21.54 9.47 -22.74
CA LYS A 29 -21.78 10.81 -23.30
C LYS A 29 -21.50 10.79 -24.80
N ASN A 30 -22.53 11.11 -25.57
CA ASN A 30 -22.46 11.32 -27.01
C ASN A 30 -21.53 12.49 -27.35
N VAL A 31 -20.43 12.21 -28.05
CA VAL A 31 -19.70 13.24 -28.81
C VAL A 31 -20.26 13.22 -30.22
N VAL A 32 -20.92 14.32 -30.56
CA VAL A 32 -21.38 14.63 -31.92
C VAL A 32 -20.15 14.78 -32.80
N ALA A 33 -19.92 13.80 -33.67
CA ALA A 33 -18.98 13.92 -34.77
C ALA A 33 -19.68 14.66 -35.92
N GLU A 34 -19.28 15.92 -36.14
CA GLU A 34 -19.67 16.66 -37.32
C GLU A 34 -19.00 16.05 -38.56
N LYS A 35 -19.83 15.82 -39.59
CA LYS A 35 -19.55 15.06 -40.80
C LYS A 35 -19.05 16.00 -41.91
N ARG A 36 -17.90 15.69 -42.53
CA ARG A 36 -17.49 15.96 -43.95
C ARG A 36 -16.00 15.58 -44.11
N VAL A 37 -15.47 14.93 -45.16
CA VAL A 37 -16.01 14.50 -46.47
C VAL A 37 -14.99 13.55 -47.16
N VAL A 38 -15.50 12.49 -47.81
CA VAL A 38 -14.96 11.65 -48.95
C VAL A 38 -13.68 10.77 -48.82
N PRO A 39 -13.53 9.71 -49.67
CA PRO A 39 -13.21 8.36 -49.22
C PRO A 39 -11.94 7.78 -49.88
N THR A 40 -11.06 7.18 -49.08
CA THR A 40 -10.03 6.30 -49.63
C THR A 40 -9.85 5.17 -48.64
N ASP A 41 -10.05 3.94 -49.12
CA ASP A 41 -9.64 2.69 -48.47
C ASP A 41 -8.25 2.87 -47.88
N THR A 42 -8.20 3.15 -46.58
CA THR A 42 -6.97 3.27 -45.82
C THR A 42 -7.23 2.50 -44.56
N MET A 43 -6.41 1.47 -44.35
CA MET A 43 -6.47 0.57 -43.22
C MET A 43 -6.68 1.36 -41.93
N ILE A 44 -7.72 1.02 -41.18
CA ILE A 44 -7.89 1.50 -39.82
C ILE A 44 -6.73 0.88 -39.04
N ALA A 45 -5.63 1.61 -38.93
CA ALA A 45 -4.68 1.39 -37.87
C ALA A 45 -5.45 1.65 -36.58
N SER A 46 -5.83 0.57 -35.90
CA SER A 46 -6.27 0.65 -34.52
C SER A 46 -5.14 1.33 -33.75
N GLU A 47 -5.28 2.62 -33.49
CA GLU A 47 -4.57 3.29 -32.42
C GLU A 47 -5.09 2.63 -31.14
N GLU A 48 -4.52 1.47 -30.82
CA GLU A 48 -4.45 1.03 -29.43
C GLU A 48 -3.80 2.19 -28.71
N ALA A 49 -4.64 2.97 -28.02
CA ALA A 49 -4.18 3.85 -26.98
C ALA A 49 -3.48 2.96 -25.97
N ILE A 50 -2.17 2.78 -26.16
CA ILE A 50 -1.27 2.27 -25.13
C ILE A 50 -1.53 3.23 -23.98
N GLN A 51 -2.28 2.74 -22.99
CA GLN A 51 -2.28 3.36 -21.68
C GLN A 51 -0.83 3.26 -21.24
N THR A 52 -0.08 4.32 -21.51
CA THR A 52 1.21 4.54 -20.91
C THR A 52 0.89 4.79 -19.46
N ASP A 53 0.67 3.72 -18.70
CA ASP A 53 0.87 3.71 -17.27
C ASP A 53 2.25 4.34 -17.11
N SER A 54 2.27 5.58 -16.64
CA SER A 54 3.51 6.28 -16.40
C SER A 54 4.27 5.43 -15.41
N ILE A 55 5.24 4.64 -15.92
CA ILE A 55 6.16 3.86 -15.12
C ILE A 55 6.97 4.91 -14.35
N THR A 56 6.42 5.35 -13.22
CA THR A 56 7.10 6.28 -12.34
C THR A 56 8.15 5.42 -11.66
N SER A 57 9.34 5.42 -12.26
CA SER A 57 10.46 4.60 -11.84
C SER A 57 10.90 5.01 -10.44
N TRP A 58 11.13 4.03 -9.57
CA TRP A 58 11.70 4.26 -8.24
C TRP A 58 13.06 4.96 -8.26
N SER A 59 13.75 5.00 -9.40
CA SER A 59 14.99 5.76 -9.57
C SER A 59 14.87 7.23 -9.15
N SER A 60 13.71 7.86 -9.31
CA SER A 60 13.52 9.26 -8.87
C SER A 60 13.57 9.44 -7.36
N PHE A 61 13.44 8.35 -6.58
CA PHE A 61 13.47 8.39 -5.13
C PHE A 61 14.90 8.44 -4.56
N GLN A 62 15.92 8.20 -5.39
CA GLN A 62 17.33 8.36 -4.99
C GLN A 62 17.64 9.76 -4.44
N VAL A 63 16.88 10.78 -4.87
CA VAL A 63 17.05 12.16 -4.37
C VAL A 63 16.77 12.30 -2.88
N PHE A 64 16.03 11.37 -2.28
CA PHE A 64 15.66 11.40 -0.86
C PHE A 64 16.76 10.88 0.07
N GLU A 65 17.85 10.32 -0.46
CA GLU A 65 18.97 9.84 0.33
C GLU A 65 19.47 10.90 1.32
N GLY A 66 19.54 10.54 2.60
CA GLY A 66 20.04 11.41 3.66
C GLY A 66 19.12 12.59 4.02
N GLN A 67 17.93 12.69 3.43
CA GLN A 67 16.93 13.68 3.82
C GLN A 67 16.10 13.18 5.01
N TYR A 68 15.60 14.09 5.85
CA TYR A 68 14.64 13.73 6.88
C TYR A 68 13.23 13.56 6.30
N PRO A 69 12.47 12.51 6.64
CA PRO A 69 11.08 12.31 6.20
C PRO A 69 10.13 13.46 6.54
N SER A 70 10.40 14.21 7.61
CA SER A 70 9.63 15.39 7.99
C SER A 70 9.82 16.58 7.04
N GLU A 71 10.93 16.60 6.31
CA GLU A 71 11.34 17.70 5.42
C GLU A 71 11.20 17.30 3.95
N SER A 72 11.45 16.03 3.65
CA SER A 72 11.25 15.42 2.37
C SER A 72 9.80 14.98 2.23
N LYS A 73 9.09 15.47 1.21
CA LYS A 73 7.70 15.07 0.93
C LYS A 73 7.61 13.63 0.40
N LEU A 74 8.40 12.70 0.95
CA LEU A 74 8.56 11.32 0.51
C LEU A 74 7.21 10.61 0.37
N LEU A 75 6.43 10.55 1.45
CA LEU A 75 5.12 9.89 1.48
C LEU A 75 4.03 10.61 0.65
N ASP A 76 4.32 11.84 0.21
CA ASP A 76 3.46 12.61 -0.68
C ASP A 76 3.88 12.54 -2.14
N THR A 77 4.99 11.85 -2.45
CA THR A 77 5.54 11.74 -3.80
C THR A 77 4.98 10.51 -4.53
N PRO A 78 4.48 10.63 -5.77
CA PRO A 78 4.13 9.48 -6.61
C PRO A 78 5.37 8.65 -7.00
N PRO A 79 5.25 7.32 -7.15
CA PRO A 79 4.04 6.53 -7.00
C PRO A 79 3.76 6.13 -5.54
N LEU A 80 4.71 6.37 -4.63
CA LEU A 80 4.66 5.95 -3.22
C LEU A 80 3.35 6.37 -2.53
N LYS A 81 2.94 7.63 -2.66
CA LYS A 81 1.73 8.15 -2.02
C LYS A 81 0.49 7.30 -2.26
N ALA A 82 0.21 6.96 -3.51
CA ALA A 82 -0.99 6.23 -3.87
C ALA A 82 -0.95 4.81 -3.32
N ARG A 83 0.19 4.13 -3.49
CA ARG A 83 0.42 2.75 -3.09
C ARG A 83 0.45 2.58 -1.57
N PHE A 84 1.14 3.47 -0.87
CA PHE A 84 1.14 3.56 0.59
C PHE A 84 -0.28 3.69 1.15
N ASN A 85 -1.10 4.59 0.59
CA ASN A 85 -2.46 4.79 1.06
C ASN A 85 -3.35 3.56 0.79
N ALA A 86 -3.15 2.87 -0.34
CA ALA A 86 -3.86 1.64 -0.66
C ALA A 86 -3.46 0.49 0.28
N LEU A 87 -2.17 0.36 0.58
CA LEU A 87 -1.63 -0.73 1.40
C LEU A 87 -2.01 -0.60 2.87
N VAL A 88 -1.85 0.58 3.46
CA VAL A 88 -2.07 0.81 4.90
C VAL A 88 -3.52 1.17 5.22
N GLY A 89 -4.23 1.80 4.28
CA GLY A 89 -5.63 2.18 4.42
C GLY A 89 -5.95 2.88 5.74
N LYS A 90 -6.83 2.25 6.55
CA LYS A 90 -7.29 2.80 7.84
C LYS A 90 -6.19 2.92 8.89
N ALA A 91 -5.10 2.15 8.77
CA ALA A 91 -3.98 2.20 9.71
C ALA A 91 -3.03 3.39 9.47
N ARG A 92 -3.24 4.18 8.41
CA ARG A 92 -2.34 5.27 8.01
C ARG A 92 -2.03 6.23 9.14
N LYS A 93 -3.05 6.69 9.88
CA LYS A 93 -2.85 7.63 11.00
C LYS A 93 -1.99 6.99 12.08
N THR A 94 -2.26 5.75 12.43
CA THR A 94 -1.52 4.98 13.45
C THR A 94 -0.05 4.82 13.05
N PHE A 95 0.22 4.54 11.77
CA PHE A 95 1.57 4.45 11.23
C PHE A 95 2.32 5.80 11.33
N LEU A 96 1.72 6.90 10.86
CA LEU A 96 2.38 8.22 10.85
C LEU A 96 2.70 8.76 12.25
N GLU A 97 1.89 8.43 13.26
CA GLU A 97 2.19 8.78 14.66
C GLU A 97 3.52 8.19 15.16
N ARG A 98 3.98 7.10 14.54
CA ARG A 98 5.23 6.42 14.84
C ARG A 98 6.40 6.88 13.99
N LEU A 99 6.18 7.72 12.97
CA LEU A 99 7.25 8.39 12.21
C LEU A 99 7.46 9.83 12.66
N LYS A 100 7.13 10.15 13.92
CA LYS A 100 7.31 11.49 14.48
C LYS A 100 8.76 11.75 14.94
N VAL A 101 9.52 10.69 15.20
CA VAL A 101 10.96 10.76 15.42
C VAL A 101 11.61 9.77 14.48
N THR A 102 12.29 10.28 13.45
CA THR A 102 12.89 9.49 12.37
C THR A 102 14.35 9.91 12.18
N PRO A 103 15.26 8.98 11.84
CA PRO A 103 16.56 9.31 11.28
C PRO A 103 16.38 9.83 9.83
N PRO A 104 17.48 10.23 9.17
CA PRO A 104 17.48 10.43 7.73
C PRO A 104 17.11 9.14 6.96
N ILE A 105 16.53 9.31 5.77
CA ILE A 105 16.20 8.23 4.84
C ILE A 105 17.49 7.58 4.33
N GLU A 106 17.49 6.25 4.25
CA GLU A 106 18.61 5.45 3.73
C GLU A 106 18.19 4.73 2.44
N ILE A 107 19.08 4.68 1.45
CA ILE A 107 18.89 3.95 0.20
C ILE A 107 20.15 3.12 -0.02
N GLN A 108 20.02 1.83 0.21
CA GLN A 108 21.12 0.87 0.09
C GLN A 108 20.65 -0.34 -0.70
N ASN A 109 21.50 -0.86 -1.58
CA ASN A 109 21.20 -2.04 -2.40
C ASN A 109 19.84 -1.94 -3.12
N HIS A 110 19.53 -0.78 -3.72
CA HIS A 110 18.26 -0.51 -4.40
C HIS A 110 17.01 -0.62 -3.50
N VAL A 111 17.17 -0.46 -2.19
CA VAL A 111 16.08 -0.42 -1.23
C VAL A 111 16.07 0.93 -0.55
N LEU A 112 14.98 1.68 -0.68
CA LEU A 112 14.72 2.83 0.18
C LEU A 112 14.18 2.32 1.50
N PHE A 113 14.78 2.73 2.60
CA PHE A 113 14.40 2.38 3.96
C PHE A 113 14.27 3.63 4.82
N ASP A 114 13.16 3.71 5.55
CA ASP A 114 12.94 4.72 6.58
C ASP A 114 12.24 4.08 7.77
N GLN A 115 12.58 4.55 8.97
CA GLN A 115 12.01 4.03 10.22
C GLN A 115 11.87 5.13 11.26
N GLY A 116 11.06 4.90 12.27
CA GLY A 116 10.93 5.84 13.36
C GLY A 116 10.15 5.29 14.53
N TYR A 117 10.01 6.13 15.55
CA TYR A 117 9.20 5.81 16.71
C TYR A 117 8.32 6.97 17.16
N MET A 118 7.28 6.63 17.92
CA MET A 118 6.43 7.61 18.59
C MET A 118 7.20 8.28 19.75
N PRO A 119 7.16 9.61 19.92
CA PRO A 119 7.91 10.31 20.97
C PRO A 119 7.72 9.68 22.35
N GLY A 120 8.83 9.35 23.01
CA GLY A 120 8.83 8.67 24.32
C GLY A 120 8.50 7.17 24.29
N LYS A 121 8.39 6.55 23.11
CA LYS A 121 8.01 5.13 22.93
C LYS A 121 8.99 4.33 22.07
N SER A 122 10.27 4.72 22.03
CA SER A 122 11.30 3.93 21.38
C SER A 122 11.30 2.48 21.90
N ARG A 123 11.46 1.53 20.99
CA ARG A 123 11.38 0.06 21.16
C ARG A 123 10.02 -0.48 21.58
N TYR A 124 8.96 0.32 21.50
CA TYR A 124 7.59 -0.10 21.81
C TYR A 124 6.63 0.20 20.67
N ASP A 125 6.57 1.46 20.25
CA ASP A 125 5.69 1.94 19.18
C ASP A 125 6.54 2.54 18.07
N GLU A 126 6.95 1.68 17.14
CA GLU A 126 7.82 2.01 16.02
C GLU A 126 7.13 1.71 14.69
N ALA A 127 7.64 2.33 13.63
CA ALA A 127 7.19 2.13 12.26
C ALA A 127 8.39 2.08 11.32
N ALA A 128 8.27 1.30 10.26
CA ALA A 128 9.24 1.26 9.18
C ALA A 128 8.55 1.13 7.82
N ILE A 129 9.18 1.69 6.80
CA ILE A 129 8.81 1.52 5.40
C ILE A 129 10.06 1.12 4.62
N ALA A 130 9.91 0.11 3.76
CA ALA A 130 10.91 -0.27 2.78
C ALA A 130 10.29 -0.28 1.38
N VAL A 131 11.03 0.20 0.39
CA VAL A 131 10.66 0.10 -1.03
C VAL A 131 11.79 -0.58 -1.75
N ASP A 132 11.55 -1.80 -2.22
CA ASP A 132 12.48 -2.55 -3.05
C ASP A 132 12.29 -2.13 -4.51
N PHE A 133 13.30 -1.45 -5.06
CA PHE A 133 13.21 -0.87 -6.40
C PHE A 133 13.28 -1.95 -7.49
N ASP A 134 13.98 -3.06 -7.22
CA ASP A 134 14.17 -4.16 -8.16
C ASP A 134 12.91 -5.02 -8.26
N LYS A 135 12.25 -5.28 -7.13
CA LYS A 135 10.98 -6.03 -7.07
C LYS A 135 9.75 -5.19 -7.36
N ASP A 136 9.90 -3.87 -7.30
CA ASP A 136 8.79 -2.92 -7.34
C ASP A 136 7.74 -3.27 -6.26
N VAL A 137 8.18 -3.38 -5.00
CA VAL A 137 7.35 -3.77 -3.85
C VAL A 137 7.59 -2.84 -2.67
N ILE A 138 6.50 -2.41 -2.03
CA ILE A 138 6.52 -1.67 -0.77
C ILE A 138 6.19 -2.61 0.39
N TYR A 139 7.00 -2.51 1.44
CA TYR A 139 6.82 -3.16 2.73
C TYR A 139 6.62 -2.11 3.81
N ILE A 140 5.64 -2.32 4.68
CA ILE A 140 5.31 -1.38 5.75
C ILE A 140 5.09 -2.17 7.03
N GLY A 141 5.73 -1.75 8.10
CA GLY A 141 5.57 -2.35 9.40
C GLY A 141 5.33 -1.31 10.46
N PHE A 142 4.55 -1.65 11.48
CA PHE A 142 4.52 -0.88 12.72
C PHE A 142 4.12 -1.73 13.92
N THR A 143 4.48 -1.28 15.11
CA THR A 143 4.17 -1.97 16.37
C THR A 143 3.18 -1.20 17.21
N ILE A 144 2.19 -1.89 17.79
CA ILE A 144 1.30 -1.31 18.82
C ILE A 144 1.59 -2.02 20.14
N ASN A 145 2.21 -1.32 21.09
CA ASN A 145 2.67 -1.91 22.34
C ASN A 145 3.49 -3.20 22.09
N LYS A 146 4.50 -3.12 21.19
CA LYS A 146 5.33 -4.24 20.71
C LYS A 146 4.64 -5.32 19.85
N ASN A 147 3.32 -5.26 19.64
CA ASN A 147 2.67 -6.17 18.71
C ASN A 147 2.94 -5.72 17.27
N LEU A 148 3.77 -6.49 16.56
CA LEU A 148 4.17 -6.21 15.18
C LEU A 148 3.02 -6.47 14.19
N ILE A 149 2.78 -5.50 13.32
CA ILE A 149 1.83 -5.55 12.22
C ILE A 149 2.61 -5.23 10.95
N VAL A 150 2.50 -6.08 9.92
CA VAL A 150 3.23 -5.95 8.65
C VAL A 150 2.25 -5.98 7.49
N PHE A 151 2.52 -5.15 6.49
CA PHE A 151 1.83 -5.07 5.22
C PHE A 151 2.88 -5.18 4.11
N SER A 152 2.56 -5.92 3.06
CA SER A 152 3.37 -6.00 1.85
C SER A 152 2.46 -5.98 0.63
N GLU A 153 2.94 -5.37 -0.44
CA GLU A 153 2.27 -5.50 -1.72
C GLU A 153 2.47 -6.90 -2.30
N LYS A 154 1.55 -7.32 -3.18
CA LYS A 154 1.62 -8.62 -3.89
C LYS A 154 1.63 -9.85 -2.96
N GLY A 155 1.43 -9.67 -1.64
CA GLY A 155 1.60 -10.73 -0.65
C GLY A 155 3.05 -11.19 -0.51
N ASP A 156 4.02 -10.35 -0.91
CA ASP A 156 5.44 -10.68 -0.88
C ASP A 156 5.93 -10.82 0.57
N THR A 157 6.75 -11.84 0.82
CA THR A 157 7.33 -12.14 2.14
C THR A 157 8.86 -12.20 2.11
N ASP A 158 9.47 -11.89 0.98
CA ASP A 158 10.92 -11.85 0.79
C ASP A 158 11.43 -10.44 1.11
N TYR A 159 11.32 -10.08 2.39
CA TYR A 159 11.59 -8.75 2.88
C TYR A 159 13.08 -8.36 2.70
N PRO A 160 13.38 -7.09 2.34
CA PRO A 160 14.74 -6.58 2.34
C PRO A 160 15.43 -6.70 3.70
N GLU A 161 16.76 -6.84 3.68
CA GLU A 161 17.57 -7.09 4.89
C GLU A 161 17.34 -6.06 5.99
N GLN A 162 17.36 -4.75 5.68
CA GLN A 162 17.13 -3.69 6.66
C GLN A 162 15.75 -3.81 7.33
N PHE A 163 14.72 -4.19 6.56
CA PHE A 163 13.37 -4.37 7.08
C PHE A 163 13.28 -5.61 7.98
N LEU A 164 13.95 -6.72 7.62
CA LEU A 164 14.06 -7.91 8.47
C LEU A 164 14.75 -7.61 9.80
N GLN A 165 15.88 -6.88 9.76
CA GLN A 165 16.61 -6.49 10.97
C GLN A 165 15.74 -5.62 11.89
N TRP A 166 14.94 -4.71 11.33
CA TRP A 166 13.96 -3.95 12.10
C TRP A 166 12.87 -4.84 12.72
N MET A 167 12.29 -5.77 11.95
CA MET A 167 11.27 -6.70 12.45
C MET A 167 11.77 -7.57 13.62
N GLN A 168 13.03 -8.01 13.57
CA GLN A 168 13.65 -8.84 14.60
C GLN A 168 13.75 -8.16 15.97
N GLN A 169 13.64 -6.82 16.05
CA GLN A 169 13.67 -6.10 17.32
C GLN A 169 12.41 -6.33 18.18
N PHE A 170 11.37 -6.92 17.60
CA PHE A 170 10.05 -7.12 18.23
C PHE A 170 9.61 -8.58 18.32
N GLN A 171 10.51 -9.52 17.98
CA GLN A 171 10.34 -10.96 18.18
C GLN A 171 10.94 -11.37 19.52
#